data_AF-A0A7C6J754-F1
#
_entry.id   AF-A0A7C6J754-F1
#
_cell.length_a   1.000
_cell.length_b   1.000
_cell.length_c   1.000
_cell.angle_alpha   90.00
_cell.angle_beta   90.00
_cell.angle_gamma   90.00
#
_symmetry.space_group_name_H-M   'P 1'
#
loop_
_entity.id
_entity.type
_entity.pdbx_description
1 polymer ?
#
loop_
_entity_poly.entity_id
_entity_poly.type
_entity_poly.pdbx_seq_one_letter_code
_entity_poly.pdbx_strand_id
1 'polypeptide(L)'
;MTSLELMQSLYTELAQKMTEHGFAPVFPEGIRQNEPPLAKRSNDSCYIDYVGKKGKLRLLYSDNKVYLLAAAADANSVDDTDYSKIATVLFILDEYDSRDIRSTVNELNETLEENFGIKDIFKKTNGQKKPQVVTRNQAKSGALSYDGNTLAVKLLALYPELKDAYNENVESYGEFLQEDFFVNHANAPILSTIKSNHAPSMKKLFNILCEIYDSGTNSVQNLIAVTILGSIKNDPTMITNILPYLSDSMLEPVIEVNKILATSKSANARLENPPPYKPKNKKSGGLMQSLMGGGTPQ
;
A
#
# COMPACT_ATOMS: atom_id res chain seq x y z
N MET A 1 -35.05 -9.33 -6.43
CA MET A 1 -34.66 -9.28 -5.00
C MET A 1 -34.80 -7.84 -4.53
N THR A 2 -35.15 -7.54 -3.27
CA THR A 2 -35.17 -6.15 -2.78
C THR A 2 -33.78 -5.70 -2.29
N SER A 3 -33.53 -4.39 -2.23
CA SER A 3 -32.30 -3.83 -1.66
C SER A 3 -32.07 -4.27 -0.21
N LEU A 4 -33.14 -4.45 0.56
CA LEU A 4 -33.10 -4.94 1.94
C LEU A 4 -32.70 -6.41 2.01
N GLU A 5 -33.29 -7.27 1.17
CA GLU A 5 -32.95 -8.70 1.10
C GLU A 5 -31.49 -8.91 0.69
N LEU A 6 -31.00 -8.12 -0.29
CA LEU A 6 -29.60 -8.12 -0.69
C LEU A 6 -28.69 -7.75 0.49
N MET A 7 -28.94 -6.60 1.11
CA MET A 7 -28.07 -6.10 2.18
C MET A 7 -28.12 -6.97 3.44
N GLN A 8 -29.25 -7.62 3.71
CA GLN A 8 -29.36 -8.63 4.77
C GLN A 8 -28.53 -9.87 4.46
N SER A 9 -28.53 -10.32 3.20
CA SER A 9 -27.70 -11.45 2.76
C SER A 9 -26.22 -11.11 2.88
N LEU A 10 -25.80 -9.94 2.40
CA LEU A 10 -24.42 -9.45 2.52
C LEU A 10 -23.99 -9.30 3.99
N TYR A 11 -24.85 -8.73 4.85
CA TYR A 11 -24.57 -8.64 6.28
C TYR A 11 -24.31 -10.01 6.90
N THR A 12 -25.19 -10.97 6.63
CA THR A 12 -25.12 -12.30 7.21
C THR A 12 -23.80 -12.99 6.82
N GLU A 13 -23.38 -12.86 5.56
CA GLU A 13 -22.16 -13.48 5.07
C GLU A 13 -20.87 -12.72 5.46
N LEU A 14 -20.94 -11.39 5.65
CA LEU A 14 -19.77 -10.56 6.00
C LEU A 14 -19.57 -10.34 7.50
N ALA A 15 -20.60 -10.56 8.33
CA ALA A 15 -20.59 -10.20 9.76
C ALA A 15 -19.40 -10.81 10.53
N GLN A 16 -19.12 -12.09 10.30
CA GLN A 16 -17.98 -12.76 10.94
C GLN A 16 -16.66 -12.09 10.51
N LYS A 17 -16.48 -11.84 9.21
CA LYS A 17 -15.24 -11.27 8.68
C LYS A 17 -15.02 -9.84 9.14
N MET A 18 -16.06 -9.01 9.16
CA MET A 18 -16.02 -7.65 9.74
C MET A 18 -15.57 -7.68 11.21
N THR A 19 -16.10 -8.63 11.99
CA THR A 19 -15.72 -8.83 13.39
C THR A 19 -14.25 -9.26 13.53
N GLU A 20 -13.79 -10.20 12.70
CA GLU A 20 -12.39 -10.64 12.65
C GLU A 20 -11.42 -9.47 12.36
N HIS A 21 -11.83 -8.50 11.55
CA HIS A 21 -11.04 -7.30 11.26
C HIS A 21 -11.15 -6.19 12.32
N GLY A 22 -11.90 -6.42 13.40
CA GLY A 22 -12.01 -5.52 14.55
C GLY A 22 -13.08 -4.44 14.39
N PHE A 23 -14.09 -4.68 13.54
CA PHE A 23 -15.23 -3.80 13.35
C PHE A 23 -16.50 -4.43 13.94
N ALA A 24 -17.26 -3.63 14.68
CA ALA A 24 -18.56 -4.01 15.23
C ALA A 24 -19.67 -3.23 14.51
N PRO A 25 -20.81 -3.86 14.20
CA PRO A 25 -21.93 -3.17 13.58
C PRO A 25 -22.54 -2.12 14.52
N VAL A 26 -22.98 -1.01 13.95
CA VAL A 26 -23.73 0.04 14.64
C VAL A 26 -25.22 -0.21 14.43
N PHE A 27 -25.96 -0.37 15.53
CA PHE A 27 -27.40 -0.59 15.48
C PHE A 27 -28.13 0.78 15.47
N PRO A 28 -28.94 1.07 14.44
CA PRO A 28 -29.80 2.24 14.44
C PRO A 28 -30.80 2.22 15.60
N GLU A 29 -31.23 3.41 16.02
CA GLU A 29 -32.19 3.55 17.12
C GLU A 29 -33.49 2.76 16.83
N GLY A 30 -33.88 1.91 17.78
CA GLY A 30 -35.07 1.07 17.67
C GLY A 30 -34.85 -0.32 17.03
N ILE A 31 -33.67 -0.60 16.46
CA ILE A 31 -33.33 -1.96 15.97
C ILE A 31 -32.71 -2.78 17.11
N ARG A 32 -33.21 -4.00 17.31
CA ARG A 32 -32.71 -4.93 18.33
C ARG A 32 -31.42 -5.61 17.85
N GLN A 33 -30.56 -6.02 18.79
CA GLN A 33 -29.30 -6.73 18.48
C GLN A 33 -29.49 -8.03 17.66
N ASN A 34 -30.69 -8.61 17.65
CA ASN A 34 -31.00 -9.85 16.92
C ASN A 34 -31.52 -9.60 15.50
N GLU A 35 -31.66 -8.34 15.08
CA GLU A 35 -32.08 -7.95 13.74
C GLU A 35 -30.90 -7.37 12.96
N PRO A 36 -30.86 -7.47 11.62
CA PRO A 36 -29.81 -6.84 10.83
C PRO A 36 -29.75 -5.32 11.11
N PRO A 37 -28.55 -4.74 11.32
CA PRO A 37 -28.35 -3.32 11.65
C PRO A 37 -28.49 -2.42 10.40
N LEU A 38 -29.63 -2.53 9.72
CA LEU A 38 -29.92 -1.86 8.46
C LEU A 38 -30.55 -0.49 8.69
N ALA A 39 -29.91 0.55 8.16
CA ALA A 39 -30.48 1.89 8.08
C ALA A 39 -30.97 2.18 6.65
N LYS A 40 -32.16 2.75 6.53
CA LYS A 40 -32.67 3.24 5.23
C LYS A 40 -32.23 4.68 5.03
N ARG A 41 -31.71 4.98 3.84
CA ARG A 41 -31.39 6.34 3.40
C ARG A 41 -32.47 6.90 2.49
N SER A 42 -33.02 6.07 1.62
CA SER A 42 -34.16 6.34 0.76
C SER A 42 -34.89 5.04 0.42
N ASN A 43 -35.88 5.07 -0.47
CA ASN A 43 -36.60 3.86 -0.89
C ASN A 43 -35.69 2.81 -1.54
N ASP A 44 -34.69 3.27 -2.30
CA ASP A 44 -33.80 2.41 -3.08
C ASP A 44 -32.36 2.39 -2.54
N SER A 45 -32.12 3.05 -1.40
CA SER A 45 -30.80 3.11 -0.76
C SER A 45 -30.86 2.76 0.72
N CYS A 46 -30.00 1.84 1.12
CA CYS A 46 -29.83 1.42 2.51
C CYS A 46 -28.37 1.10 2.80
N TYR A 47 -28.00 1.15 4.07
CA TYR A 47 -26.63 0.98 4.51
C TYR A 47 -26.54 0.29 5.86
N ILE A 48 -25.35 -0.22 6.14
CA ILE A 48 -24.95 -0.78 7.43
C ILE A 48 -23.64 -0.13 7.82
N ASP A 49 -23.59 0.42 9.02
CA ASP A 49 -22.39 1.02 9.58
C ASP A 49 -21.66 0.07 10.51
N TYR A 50 -20.33 0.17 10.50
CA TYR A 50 -19.46 -0.51 11.43
C TYR A 50 -18.44 0.47 12.01
N VAL A 51 -18.06 0.22 13.26
CA VAL A 51 -17.06 1.01 13.99
C VAL A 51 -16.00 0.11 14.60
N GLY A 52 -14.76 0.57 14.59
CA GLY A 52 -13.64 -0.17 15.16
C GLY A 52 -12.47 0.75 15.47
N LYS A 53 -11.44 0.22 16.14
CA LYS A 53 -10.21 0.99 16.45
C LYS A 53 -9.49 1.48 15.20
N LYS A 54 -9.64 0.76 14.08
CA LYS A 54 -9.01 1.04 12.79
C LYS A 54 -9.77 2.08 11.94
N GLY A 55 -10.98 2.48 12.36
CA GLY A 55 -11.81 3.40 11.58
C GLY A 55 -13.30 3.09 11.64
N LYS A 56 -14.03 3.65 10.68
CA LYS A 56 -15.45 3.37 10.44
C LYS A 56 -15.60 2.77 9.05
N LEU A 57 -16.53 1.82 8.88
CA LEU A 57 -16.90 1.26 7.60
C LEU A 57 -18.39 1.45 7.34
N ARG A 58 -18.75 1.60 6.07
CA ARG A 58 -20.14 1.61 5.61
C ARG A 58 -20.30 0.70 4.42
N LEU A 59 -21.15 -0.30 4.55
CA LEU A 59 -21.67 -1.07 3.42
C LEU A 59 -22.93 -0.35 2.93
N LEU A 60 -22.95 0.10 1.69
CA LEU A 60 -24.03 0.92 1.12
C LEU A 60 -24.53 0.30 -0.18
N TYR A 61 -25.84 0.14 -0.31
CA TYR A 61 -26.47 -0.08 -1.61
C TYR A 61 -27.09 1.24 -2.11
N SER A 62 -26.75 1.64 -3.33
CA SER A 62 -27.36 2.78 -4.04
C SER A 62 -27.07 2.68 -5.53
N ASP A 63 -28.03 3.10 -6.36
CA ASP A 63 -27.88 3.18 -7.84
C ASP A 63 -27.36 1.88 -8.48
N ASN A 64 -27.99 0.76 -8.11
CA ASN A 64 -27.64 -0.60 -8.57
C ASN A 64 -26.18 -0.98 -8.30
N LYS A 65 -25.61 -0.46 -7.22
CA LYS A 65 -24.23 -0.76 -6.81
C LYS A 65 -24.17 -1.00 -5.31
N VAL A 66 -23.29 -1.90 -4.95
CA VAL A 66 -22.83 -2.11 -3.57
C VAL A 66 -21.50 -1.38 -3.42
N TYR A 67 -21.39 -0.58 -2.38
CA TYR A 67 -20.19 0.17 -2.02
C TYR A 67 -19.71 -0.28 -0.66
N LEU A 68 -18.39 -0.41 -0.54
CA LEU A 68 -17.73 -0.41 0.77
C LEU A 68 -16.98 0.90 0.90
N LEU A 69 -17.32 1.65 1.95
CA LEU A 69 -16.73 2.95 2.27
C LEU A 69 -15.98 2.87 3.59
N ALA A 70 -14.91 3.64 3.74
CA ALA A 70 -14.09 3.70 4.93
C ALA A 70 -13.78 5.14 5.35
N ALA A 71 -13.78 5.39 6.66
CA ALA A 71 -13.42 6.69 7.24
C ALA A 71 -12.50 6.49 8.45
N ALA A 72 -11.79 7.56 8.85
CA ALA A 72 -10.99 7.57 10.07
C ALA A 72 -11.88 7.36 11.32
N ALA A 73 -11.29 6.88 12.42
CA ALA A 73 -12.05 6.55 13.63
C ALA A 73 -12.71 7.78 14.28
N ASP A 74 -12.11 8.95 14.11
CA ASP A 74 -12.56 10.26 14.58
C ASP A 74 -13.41 11.02 13.56
N ALA A 75 -13.72 10.43 12.40
CA ALA A 75 -14.64 10.99 11.41
C ALA A 75 -16.01 11.27 12.02
N ASN A 76 -16.52 12.49 11.90
CA ASN A 76 -17.74 12.93 12.57
C ASN A 76 -18.69 13.71 11.65
N SER A 77 -18.41 13.75 10.35
CA SER A 77 -19.32 14.30 9.35
C SER A 77 -20.69 13.63 9.45
N VAL A 78 -21.73 14.45 9.33
CA VAL A 78 -23.14 14.00 9.32
C VAL A 78 -23.49 13.39 7.96
N ASP A 79 -22.69 13.66 6.93
CA ASP A 79 -22.80 13.13 5.57
C ASP A 79 -21.65 12.13 5.27
N ASP A 80 -21.47 11.76 4.00
CA ASP A 80 -20.43 10.82 3.58
C ASP A 80 -19.08 11.51 3.31
N THR A 81 -18.86 12.78 3.65
CA THR A 81 -17.65 13.50 3.20
C THR A 81 -16.36 12.96 3.81
N ASP A 82 -16.42 12.39 5.02
CA ASP A 82 -15.23 11.77 5.64
C ASP A 82 -14.98 10.35 5.11
N TYR A 83 -15.90 9.80 4.32
CA TYR A 83 -15.80 8.44 3.80
C TYR A 83 -15.12 8.41 2.43
N SER A 84 -14.08 7.59 2.34
CA SER A 84 -13.44 7.18 1.09
C SER A 84 -14.04 5.89 0.58
N LYS A 85 -14.26 5.79 -0.72
CA LYS A 85 -14.77 4.58 -1.36
C LYS A 85 -13.65 3.58 -1.61
N ILE A 86 -13.74 2.39 -1.02
CA ILE A 86 -12.72 1.34 -1.13
C ILE A 86 -13.14 0.15 -1.99
N ALA A 87 -14.45 -0.11 -2.14
CA ALA A 87 -14.98 -1.06 -3.12
C ALA A 87 -16.18 -0.49 -3.88
N THR A 88 -16.43 -1.01 -5.09
CA THR A 88 -17.66 -0.76 -5.85
C THR A 88 -17.98 -1.97 -6.70
N VAL A 89 -19.09 -2.63 -6.40
CA VAL A 89 -19.58 -3.78 -7.15
C VAL A 89 -20.90 -3.39 -7.82
N LEU A 90 -21.00 -3.58 -9.13
CA LEU A 90 -22.27 -3.42 -9.83
C LEU A 90 -23.19 -4.57 -9.42
N PHE A 91 -24.42 -4.26 -9.04
CA PHE A 91 -25.39 -5.24 -8.58
C PHE A 91 -26.80 -4.80 -8.96
N ILE A 92 -27.33 -5.33 -10.07
CA ILE A 92 -28.67 -5.04 -10.55
C ILE A 92 -29.62 -6.10 -9.97
N LEU A 93 -30.55 -5.67 -9.10
CA LEU A 93 -31.38 -6.56 -8.28
C LEU A 93 -32.22 -7.61 -9.03
N ASP A 94 -32.51 -7.35 -10.31
CA ASP A 94 -33.33 -8.22 -11.17
C ASP A 94 -32.48 -9.15 -12.07
N GLU A 95 -31.18 -8.94 -12.14
CA GLU A 95 -30.27 -9.71 -13.01
C GLU A 95 -29.39 -10.71 -12.23
N TYR A 96 -29.30 -10.54 -10.91
CA TYR A 96 -28.35 -11.24 -10.07
C TYR A 96 -28.99 -12.39 -9.29
N ASP A 97 -28.27 -13.50 -9.16
CA ASP A 97 -28.67 -14.67 -8.37
C ASP A 97 -27.76 -14.90 -7.15
N SER A 98 -28.03 -15.95 -6.38
CA SER A 98 -27.26 -16.31 -5.18
C SER A 98 -25.76 -16.49 -5.40
N ARG A 99 -25.32 -16.87 -6.61
CA ARG A 99 -23.90 -17.01 -6.96
C ARG A 99 -23.23 -15.65 -7.08
N ASP A 100 -23.95 -14.67 -7.62
CA ASP A 100 -23.43 -13.32 -7.75
C ASP A 100 -23.33 -12.61 -6.39
N ILE A 101 -24.24 -12.91 -5.46
CA ILE A 101 -24.13 -12.50 -4.05
C ILE A 101 -22.84 -13.07 -3.46
N ARG A 102 -22.59 -14.38 -3.61
CA ARG A 102 -21.37 -15.01 -3.10
C ARG A 102 -20.11 -14.43 -3.74
N SER A 103 -20.14 -14.15 -5.05
CA SER A 103 -19.04 -13.49 -5.75
C SER A 103 -18.78 -12.10 -5.17
N THR A 104 -19.85 -11.33 -4.92
CA THR A 104 -19.78 -10.00 -4.31
C THR A 104 -19.20 -10.07 -2.90
N VAL A 105 -19.64 -11.06 -2.09
CA VAL A 105 -19.09 -11.31 -0.75
C VAL A 105 -17.60 -11.62 -0.81
N ASN A 106 -17.16 -12.45 -1.75
CA ASN A 106 -15.74 -12.77 -1.91
C ASN A 106 -14.92 -11.54 -2.28
N GLU A 107 -15.38 -10.72 -3.23
CA GLU A 107 -14.71 -9.48 -3.64
C GLU A 107 -14.62 -8.47 -2.47
N LEU A 108 -15.71 -8.33 -1.71
CA LEU A 108 -15.73 -7.48 -0.53
C LEU A 108 -14.82 -8.01 0.59
N ASN A 109 -14.75 -9.33 0.79
CA ASN A 109 -13.84 -9.96 1.75
C ASN A 109 -12.37 -9.79 1.35
N GLU A 110 -12.04 -9.95 0.06
CA GLU A 110 -10.69 -9.67 -0.46
C GLU A 110 -10.33 -8.20 -0.22
N THR A 111 -11.25 -7.28 -0.51
CA THR A 111 -11.04 -5.85 -0.24
C THR A 111 -10.86 -5.58 1.26
N LEU A 112 -11.66 -6.20 2.12
CA LEU A 112 -11.54 -6.08 3.58
C LEU A 112 -10.19 -6.61 4.06
N GLU A 113 -9.71 -7.72 3.52
CA GLU A 113 -8.40 -8.29 3.85
C GLU A 113 -7.26 -7.40 3.36
N GLU A 114 -7.35 -6.84 2.14
CA GLU A 114 -6.34 -5.92 1.61
C GLU A 114 -6.23 -4.62 2.43
N ASN A 115 -7.37 -4.10 2.90
CA ASN A 115 -7.42 -2.79 3.57
C ASN A 115 -7.35 -2.88 5.11
N PHE A 116 -7.90 -3.95 5.69
CA PHE A 116 -8.05 -4.12 7.14
C PHE A 116 -7.68 -5.51 7.65
N GLY A 117 -7.28 -6.39 6.74
CA GLY A 117 -6.60 -7.63 7.06
C GLY A 117 -5.60 -7.43 8.15
N ILE A 118 -5.64 -8.31 9.13
CA ILE A 118 -4.40 -8.64 9.78
C ILE A 118 -3.72 -9.47 8.70
N LYS A 119 -2.87 -8.86 7.85
CA LYS A 119 -1.91 -9.62 7.03
C LYS A 119 -1.45 -10.77 7.91
N ASP A 120 -1.49 -12.02 7.46
CA ASP A 120 -1.22 -13.20 8.29
C ASP A 120 0.14 -13.09 9.03
N ILE A 121 0.10 -12.44 10.19
CA ILE A 121 1.23 -12.10 11.05
C ILE A 121 1.12 -12.92 12.35
N PHE A 122 -0.06 -13.47 12.66
CA PHE A 122 -0.35 -14.12 13.94
C PHE A 122 -0.72 -15.61 13.87
N LYS A 123 -0.52 -16.29 12.73
CA LYS A 123 -0.53 -17.78 12.64
C LYS A 123 0.85 -18.41 12.44
N LYS A 124 1.89 -17.81 13.05
CA LYS A 124 3.10 -18.54 13.44
C LYS A 124 3.34 -18.37 14.93
N THR A 125 2.60 -19.14 15.73
CA THR A 125 3.06 -19.58 17.04
C THR A 125 4.45 -20.23 16.88
N ASN A 126 5.39 -19.80 17.72
CA ASN A 126 6.80 -20.22 17.82
C ASN A 126 7.79 -19.56 16.84
N GLY A 127 8.32 -18.42 17.28
CA GLY A 127 9.50 -17.76 16.71
C GLY A 127 9.22 -17.01 15.42
N GLN A 128 9.19 -15.68 15.49
CA GLN A 128 9.31 -14.84 14.29
C GLN A 128 10.56 -15.29 13.53
N LYS A 129 10.37 -16.02 12.43
CA LYS A 129 11.45 -16.24 11.47
C LYS A 129 11.69 -14.89 10.83
N LYS A 130 12.84 -14.27 11.15
CA LYS A 130 13.26 -13.01 10.53
C LYS A 130 13.05 -13.10 9.01
N PRO A 131 12.56 -12.04 8.36
CA PRO A 131 12.39 -12.01 6.92
C PRO A 131 13.67 -12.50 6.23
N GLN A 132 13.53 -13.49 5.33
CA GLN A 132 14.68 -14.13 4.72
C GLN A 132 15.41 -13.12 3.83
N VAL A 133 16.73 -13.03 3.98
CA VAL A 133 17.57 -12.20 3.11
C VAL A 133 17.95 -12.97 1.86
N VAL A 134 18.04 -12.24 0.74
CA VAL A 134 18.58 -12.78 -0.50
C VAL A 134 20.10 -12.88 -0.38
N THR A 135 20.63 -14.07 -0.62
CA THR A 135 22.08 -14.29 -0.57
C THR A 135 22.76 -13.82 -1.84
N ARG A 136 24.06 -13.51 -1.75
CA ARG A 136 24.86 -13.12 -2.92
C ARG A 136 24.84 -14.15 -4.04
N ASN A 137 24.80 -15.44 -3.73
CA ASN A 137 24.76 -16.50 -4.74
C ASN A 137 23.42 -16.51 -5.49
N GLN A 138 22.31 -16.32 -4.77
CA GLN A 138 20.97 -16.24 -5.38
C GLN A 138 20.83 -15.01 -6.29
N ALA A 139 21.40 -13.87 -5.87
CA ALA A 139 21.46 -12.65 -6.66
C ALA A 139 22.30 -12.84 -7.93
N LYS A 140 23.52 -13.36 -7.80
CA LYS A 140 24.43 -13.54 -8.95
C LYS A 140 23.94 -14.57 -9.95
N SER A 141 23.23 -15.61 -9.51
CA SER A 141 22.65 -16.60 -10.42
C SER A 141 21.39 -16.10 -11.13
N GLY A 142 20.89 -14.91 -10.77
CA GLY A 142 19.61 -14.39 -11.25
C GLY A 142 18.39 -15.15 -10.71
N ALA A 143 18.57 -16.01 -9.69
CA ALA A 143 17.49 -16.82 -9.13
C ALA A 143 16.53 -15.97 -8.30
N LEU A 144 17.06 -14.98 -7.59
CA LEU A 144 16.30 -13.97 -6.84
C LEU A 144 17.04 -12.63 -6.93
N SER A 145 16.32 -11.52 -7.02
CA SER A 145 16.90 -10.18 -6.94
C SER A 145 16.90 -9.68 -5.50
N TYR A 146 17.87 -8.83 -5.14
CA TYR A 146 17.89 -8.19 -3.83
C TYR A 146 16.64 -7.32 -3.58
N ASP A 147 16.23 -7.23 -2.32
CA ASP A 147 15.07 -6.49 -1.84
C ASP A 147 15.43 -5.53 -0.68
N GLY A 148 14.45 -4.72 -0.25
CA GLY A 148 14.64 -3.74 0.82
C GLY A 148 14.99 -4.37 2.17
N ASN A 149 14.49 -5.57 2.46
CA ASN A 149 14.88 -6.30 3.67
C ASN A 149 16.36 -6.69 3.65
N THR A 150 16.84 -7.20 2.53
CA THR A 150 18.26 -7.55 2.35
C THR A 150 19.14 -6.31 2.46
N LEU A 151 18.71 -5.18 1.92
CA LEU A 151 19.39 -3.89 2.09
C LEU A 151 19.48 -3.51 3.56
N ALA A 152 18.35 -3.51 4.28
CA ALA A 152 18.30 -3.15 5.69
C ALA A 152 19.25 -4.04 6.53
N VAL A 153 19.16 -5.36 6.37
CA VAL A 153 20.01 -6.30 7.12
C VAL A 153 21.49 -6.11 6.82
N LYS A 154 21.89 -5.83 5.57
CA LYS A 154 23.29 -5.50 5.25
C LYS A 154 23.72 -4.19 5.91
N LEU A 155 22.85 -3.19 5.95
CA LEU A 155 23.14 -1.90 6.60
C LEU A 155 23.23 -2.03 8.13
N LEU A 156 22.56 -2.99 8.77
CA LEU A 156 22.72 -3.26 10.21
C LEU A 156 24.15 -3.68 10.60
N ALA A 157 24.95 -4.17 9.64
CA ALA A 157 26.37 -4.45 9.87
C ALA A 157 27.21 -3.16 9.92
N LEU A 158 26.76 -2.10 9.26
CA LEU A 158 27.40 -0.78 9.26
C LEU A 158 26.86 0.13 10.38
N TYR A 159 25.57 -0.02 10.69
CA TYR A 159 24.81 0.75 11.69
C TYR A 159 24.14 -0.20 12.70
N PRO A 160 24.91 -0.79 13.64
CA PRO A 160 24.36 -1.72 14.62
C PRO A 160 23.27 -1.13 15.52
N GLU A 161 23.26 0.19 15.70
CA GLU A 161 22.26 0.95 16.44
C GLU A 161 20.86 0.85 15.84
N LEU A 162 20.75 0.52 14.55
CA LEU A 162 19.45 0.36 13.87
C LEU A 162 18.80 -1.01 14.13
N LYS A 163 19.46 -1.92 14.84
CA LYS A 163 18.95 -3.29 15.04
C LYS A 163 17.63 -3.32 15.80
N ASP A 164 17.50 -2.49 16.83
CA ASP A 164 16.30 -2.46 17.65
C ASP A 164 15.13 -1.89 16.84
N ALA A 165 15.33 -0.76 16.14
CA ALA A 165 14.35 -0.19 15.22
C ALA A 165 13.94 -1.16 14.10
N TYR A 166 14.88 -1.96 13.57
CA TYR A 166 14.57 -2.98 12.56
C TYR A 166 13.68 -4.08 13.16
N ASN A 167 14.02 -4.59 14.35
CA ASN A 167 13.22 -5.64 14.98
C ASN A 167 11.83 -5.11 15.35
N GLU A 168 11.73 -3.89 15.88
CA GLU A 168 10.46 -3.22 16.21
C GLU A 168 9.60 -2.97 14.97
N ASN A 169 10.20 -2.57 13.84
CA ASN A 169 9.48 -2.43 12.57
C ASN A 169 8.89 -3.78 12.12
N VAL A 170 9.69 -4.84 12.13
CA VAL A 170 9.22 -6.20 11.79
C VAL A 170 8.17 -6.70 12.78
N GLU A 171 8.28 -6.37 14.07
CA GLU A 171 7.33 -6.78 15.10
C GLU A 171 6.01 -6.02 14.97
N SER A 172 6.07 -4.71 14.72
CA SER A 172 4.92 -3.81 14.63
C SER A 172 4.08 -4.07 13.38
N TYR A 173 4.74 -4.27 12.25
CA TYR A 173 4.07 -4.49 10.96
C TYR A 173 3.97 -5.95 10.58
N GLY A 174 4.62 -6.85 11.33
CA GLY A 174 4.64 -8.30 11.11
C GLY A 174 5.39 -8.77 9.84
N GLU A 175 5.79 -7.83 9.01
CA GLU A 175 6.75 -7.93 7.93
C GLU A 175 7.63 -6.68 7.94
N PHE A 176 8.73 -6.69 7.18
CA PHE A 176 9.59 -5.51 7.13
C PHE A 176 8.96 -4.42 6.24
N LEU A 177 8.55 -3.31 6.87
CA LEU A 177 8.03 -2.15 6.16
C LEU A 177 9.18 -1.20 5.82
N GLN A 178 9.73 -1.38 4.61
CA GLN A 178 10.95 -0.70 4.17
C GLN A 178 10.86 0.83 4.24
N GLU A 179 9.80 1.46 3.70
CA GLU A 179 9.73 2.92 3.65
C GLU A 179 9.73 3.55 5.04
N ASP A 180 8.93 3.01 5.97
CA ASP A 180 8.89 3.47 7.36
C ASP A 180 10.27 3.36 8.03
N PHE A 181 10.91 2.20 7.91
CA PHE A 181 12.24 1.99 8.51
C PHE A 181 13.28 2.97 7.96
N PHE A 182 13.33 3.16 6.63
CA PHE A 182 14.34 4.02 6.01
C PHE A 182 14.08 5.50 6.30
N VAL A 183 12.83 5.96 6.19
CA VAL A 183 12.46 7.36 6.43
C VAL A 183 12.66 7.73 7.90
N ASN A 184 12.18 6.91 8.82
CA ASN A 184 12.12 7.27 10.24
C ASN A 184 13.38 6.90 11.03
N HIS A 185 14.20 5.95 10.54
CA HIS A 185 15.35 5.45 11.30
C HIS A 185 16.65 5.47 10.50
N ALA A 186 16.71 4.83 9.32
CA ALA A 186 18.00 4.58 8.67
C ALA A 186 18.58 5.80 7.92
N ASN A 187 17.75 6.73 7.44
CA ASN A 187 18.24 7.87 6.66
C ASN A 187 19.14 8.80 7.48
N ALA A 188 18.83 9.05 8.76
CA ALA A 188 19.62 9.94 9.61
C ALA A 188 21.11 9.51 9.73
N PRO A 189 21.44 8.28 10.14
CA PRO A 189 22.84 7.82 10.20
C PRO A 189 23.48 7.71 8.80
N ILE A 190 22.74 7.32 7.76
CA ILE A 190 23.26 7.28 6.38
C ILE A 190 23.69 8.68 5.90
N LEU A 191 22.83 9.68 6.08
CA LEU A 191 23.13 11.07 5.71
C LEU A 191 24.29 11.62 6.55
N SER A 192 24.40 11.24 7.83
CA SER A 192 25.54 11.59 8.67
C SER A 192 26.86 11.05 8.09
N THR A 193 26.88 9.79 7.65
CA THR A 193 28.04 9.20 6.96
C THR A 193 28.41 9.99 5.70
N ILE A 194 27.43 10.33 4.87
CA ILE A 194 27.65 11.10 3.63
C ILE A 194 28.20 12.51 3.94
N LYS A 195 27.66 13.17 4.97
CA LYS A 195 28.13 14.49 5.42
C LYS A 195 29.56 14.44 5.96
N SER A 196 29.92 13.39 6.68
CA SER A 196 31.27 13.23 7.24
C SER A 196 32.35 13.10 6.16
N ASN A 197 31.98 12.63 4.96
CA ASN A 197 32.87 12.29 3.85
C ASN A 197 34.09 11.43 4.26
N HIS A 198 33.95 10.62 5.31
CA HIS A 198 35.02 9.75 5.76
C HIS A 198 35.17 8.58 4.78
N ALA A 199 36.20 8.62 3.94
CA ALA A 199 36.36 7.72 2.79
C ALA A 199 36.20 6.21 3.11
N PRO A 200 36.74 5.65 4.21
CA PRO A 200 36.48 4.26 4.58
C PRO A 200 35.00 3.95 4.84
N SER A 201 34.27 4.85 5.50
CA SER A 201 32.84 4.69 5.78
C SER A 201 32.01 4.84 4.50
N MET A 202 32.36 5.82 3.65
CA MET A 202 31.74 6.02 2.34
C MET A 202 31.89 4.78 1.45
N LYS A 203 33.10 4.22 1.35
CA LYS A 203 33.35 2.99 0.58
C LYS A 203 32.49 1.83 1.08
N LYS A 204 32.39 1.62 2.39
CA LYS A 204 31.56 0.55 2.96
C LYS A 204 30.07 0.73 2.65
N LEU A 205 29.56 1.95 2.84
CA LEU A 205 28.17 2.30 2.56
C LEU A 205 27.84 2.07 1.08
N PHE A 206 28.61 2.68 0.18
CA PHE A 206 28.34 2.62 -1.25
C PHE A 206 28.60 1.24 -1.86
N ASN A 207 29.54 0.45 -1.34
CA ASN A 207 29.66 -0.95 -1.74
C ASN A 207 28.37 -1.75 -1.50
N ILE A 208 27.68 -1.49 -0.38
CA ILE A 208 26.38 -2.12 -0.09
C ILE A 208 25.30 -1.57 -1.03
N LEU A 209 25.21 -0.24 -1.18
CA LEU A 209 24.20 0.39 -2.02
C LEU A 209 24.33 -0.03 -3.50
N CYS A 210 25.54 0.03 -4.08
CA CYS A 210 25.79 -0.39 -5.46
C CYS A 210 25.48 -1.88 -5.65
N GLU A 211 25.96 -2.76 -4.76
CA GLU A 211 25.69 -4.20 -4.87
C GLU A 211 24.18 -4.51 -4.88
N ILE A 212 23.43 -3.86 -3.98
CA ILE A 212 21.98 -4.05 -3.91
C ILE A 212 21.29 -3.43 -5.12
N TYR A 213 21.70 -2.24 -5.56
CA TYR A 213 21.08 -1.54 -6.68
C TYR A 213 21.26 -2.33 -7.99
N ASP A 214 22.49 -2.76 -8.28
CA ASP A 214 22.84 -3.44 -9.54
C ASP A 214 22.17 -4.81 -9.71
N SER A 215 21.86 -5.49 -8.60
CA SER A 215 21.24 -6.83 -8.59
C SER A 215 19.89 -6.86 -7.85
N GLY A 216 19.26 -5.69 -7.70
CA GLY A 216 18.03 -5.50 -6.96
C GLY A 216 16.79 -5.45 -7.83
N THR A 217 15.63 -5.58 -7.18
CA THR A 217 14.34 -5.25 -7.80
C THR A 217 14.21 -3.75 -8.07
N ASN A 218 13.34 -3.36 -9.00
CA ASN A 218 13.02 -1.93 -9.23
C ASN A 218 12.55 -1.22 -7.95
N SER A 219 11.89 -1.95 -7.04
CA SER A 219 11.45 -1.42 -5.75
C SER A 219 12.63 -0.99 -4.88
N VAL A 220 13.65 -1.85 -4.70
CA VAL A 220 14.83 -1.48 -3.89
C VAL A 220 15.73 -0.46 -4.59
N GLN A 221 15.78 -0.46 -5.93
CA GLN A 221 16.45 0.59 -6.70
C GLN A 221 15.80 1.96 -6.44
N ASN A 222 14.46 2.04 -6.49
CA ASN A 222 13.73 3.26 -6.18
C ASN A 222 13.91 3.68 -4.72
N LEU A 223 13.87 2.74 -3.77
CA LEU A 223 14.15 3.01 -2.36
C LEU A 223 15.54 3.65 -2.17
N ILE A 224 16.56 3.12 -2.84
CA ILE A 224 17.92 3.68 -2.79
C ILE A 224 17.97 5.07 -3.44
N ALA A 225 17.46 5.22 -4.66
CA ALA A 225 17.60 6.46 -5.42
C ALA A 225 16.73 7.60 -4.86
N VAL A 226 15.49 7.30 -4.48
CA VAL A 226 14.47 8.28 -4.07
C VAL A 226 14.47 8.48 -2.56
N THR A 227 14.29 7.41 -1.78
CA THR A 227 14.12 7.52 -0.33
C THR A 227 15.45 7.80 0.37
N ILE A 228 16.51 7.07 0.03
CA ILE A 228 17.81 7.18 0.73
C ILE A 228 18.64 8.33 0.15
N LEU A 229 19.05 8.23 -1.11
CA LEU A 229 19.94 9.20 -1.74
C LEU A 229 19.21 10.47 -2.20
N GLY A 230 17.89 10.40 -2.45
CA GLY A 230 17.07 11.59 -2.70
C GLY A 230 16.91 12.48 -1.47
N SER A 231 17.09 11.93 -0.25
CA SER A 231 17.11 12.70 0.99
C SER A 231 18.29 13.66 1.12
N ILE A 232 19.26 13.61 0.20
CA ILE A 232 20.33 14.61 0.05
C ILE A 232 19.75 15.96 -0.41
N LYS A 233 18.58 15.97 -1.06
CA LYS A 233 17.87 17.17 -1.50
C LYS A 233 18.74 18.09 -2.37
N ASN A 234 19.60 17.49 -3.20
CA ASN A 234 20.55 18.18 -4.07
C ASN A 234 21.52 19.13 -3.33
N ASP A 235 21.87 18.84 -2.07
CA ASP A 235 22.94 19.55 -1.38
C ASP A 235 24.26 19.42 -2.17
N PRO A 236 24.87 20.54 -2.64
CA PRO A 236 26.01 20.47 -3.55
C PRO A 236 27.23 19.74 -2.99
N THR A 237 27.48 19.89 -1.69
CA THR A 237 28.62 19.26 -1.01
C THR A 237 28.39 17.75 -0.90
N MET A 238 27.22 17.34 -0.44
CA MET A 238 26.88 15.93 -0.33
C MET A 238 26.80 15.25 -1.70
N ILE A 239 26.28 15.92 -2.74
CA ILE A 239 26.32 15.40 -4.12
C ILE A 239 27.78 15.14 -4.55
N THR A 240 28.67 16.10 -4.32
CA THR A 240 30.10 15.95 -4.64
C THR A 240 30.74 14.81 -3.86
N ASN A 241 30.37 14.61 -2.59
CA ASN A 241 30.88 13.52 -1.77
C ASN A 241 30.49 12.14 -2.31
N ILE A 242 29.29 11.97 -2.87
CA ILE A 242 28.80 10.66 -3.32
C ILE A 242 29.26 10.29 -4.74
N LEU A 243 29.51 11.27 -5.61
CA LEU A 243 29.83 11.06 -7.02
C LEU A 243 30.90 9.98 -7.28
N PRO A 244 32.04 9.95 -6.55
CA PRO A 244 33.09 8.95 -6.79
C PRO A 244 32.71 7.51 -6.42
N TYR A 245 31.58 7.31 -5.74
CA TYR A 245 31.18 6.02 -5.18
C TYR A 245 29.94 5.41 -5.83
N LEU A 246 29.23 6.16 -6.68
CA LEU A 246 28.09 5.64 -7.42
C LEU A 246 28.54 4.67 -8.51
N SER A 247 27.81 3.58 -8.72
CA SER A 247 27.98 2.72 -9.89
C SER A 247 27.44 3.40 -11.15
N ASP A 248 27.89 2.94 -12.32
CA ASP A 248 27.48 3.49 -13.62
C ASP A 248 25.95 3.47 -13.80
N SER A 249 25.29 2.41 -13.32
CA SER A 249 23.83 2.23 -13.38
C SER A 249 23.05 3.18 -12.44
N MET A 250 23.71 3.68 -11.40
CA MET A 250 23.09 4.42 -10.31
C MET A 250 23.36 5.93 -10.42
N LEU A 251 24.44 6.32 -11.10
CA LEU A 251 24.88 7.70 -11.26
C LEU A 251 23.79 8.60 -11.84
N GLU A 252 23.31 8.32 -13.05
CA GLU A 252 22.32 9.18 -13.72
C GLU A 252 20.98 9.23 -12.97
N PRO A 253 20.37 8.09 -12.56
CA PRO A 253 19.12 8.10 -11.79
C PRO A 253 19.19 8.91 -10.49
N VAL A 254 20.26 8.77 -9.70
CA VAL A 254 20.40 9.47 -8.41
C VAL A 254 20.53 10.98 -8.61
N ILE A 255 21.29 11.40 -9.62
CA ILE A 255 21.48 12.81 -9.93
C ILE A 255 20.18 13.45 -10.46
N GLU A 256 19.44 12.74 -11.32
CA GLU A 256 18.16 13.24 -11.83
C GLU A 256 17.11 13.37 -10.71
N VAL A 257 16.98 12.33 -9.87
CA VAL A 257 16.07 12.35 -8.71
C VAL A 257 16.37 13.54 -7.80
N ASN A 258 17.64 13.77 -7.45
CA ASN A 258 17.99 14.91 -6.58
C ASN A 258 17.64 16.27 -7.21
N LYS A 259 17.91 16.45 -8.52
CA LYS A 259 17.52 17.68 -9.23
C LYS A 259 16.01 17.92 -9.19
N ILE A 260 15.21 16.86 -9.38
CA ILE A 260 13.74 16.93 -9.33
C ILE A 260 13.26 17.30 -7.92
N LEU A 261 13.77 16.62 -6.90
CA LEU A 261 13.35 16.82 -5.51
C LEU A 261 13.76 18.19 -4.95
N ALA A 262 14.86 18.78 -5.42
CA ALA A 262 15.25 20.12 -5.01
C ALA A 262 14.35 21.23 -5.57
N THR A 263 13.75 21.00 -6.74
CA THR A 263 13.02 22.05 -7.47
C THR A 263 11.50 21.90 -7.37
N SER A 264 11.00 20.70 -7.14
CA SER A 264 9.57 20.41 -7.21
C SER A 264 8.93 20.27 -5.84
N LYS A 265 8.26 21.35 -5.39
CA LYS A 265 7.35 21.30 -4.22
C LYS A 265 6.28 20.21 -4.36
N SER A 266 5.81 19.95 -5.58
CA SER A 266 4.80 18.92 -5.84
C SER A 266 5.37 17.49 -5.81
N ALA A 267 6.63 17.28 -6.20
CA ALA A 267 7.29 15.98 -6.06
C ALA A 267 7.55 15.68 -4.57
N ASN A 268 8.04 16.66 -3.81
CA ASN A 268 8.19 16.52 -2.35
C ASN A 268 6.84 16.25 -1.67
N ALA A 269 5.79 17.01 -2.03
CA ALA A 269 4.45 16.78 -1.51
C ALA A 269 3.88 15.40 -1.89
N ARG A 270 4.25 14.83 -3.05
CA ARG A 270 3.86 13.47 -3.47
C ARG A 270 4.69 12.38 -2.79
N LEU A 271 5.86 12.68 -2.25
CA LEU A 271 6.59 11.73 -1.41
C LEU A 271 6.03 11.73 0.01
N GLU A 272 5.75 12.91 0.55
CA GLU A 272 5.13 13.06 1.87
C GLU A 272 3.66 12.58 1.87
N ASN A 273 2.95 12.78 0.74
CA ASN A 273 1.57 12.39 0.54
C ASN A 273 1.42 11.75 -0.86
N PRO A 274 1.72 10.45 -1.00
CA PRO A 274 1.60 9.76 -2.28
C PRO A 274 0.18 9.91 -2.84
N PRO A 275 0.04 10.30 -4.13
CA PRO A 275 -1.27 10.44 -4.73
C PRO A 275 -1.96 9.07 -4.73
N PRO A 276 -3.29 9.03 -4.54
CA PRO A 276 -4.05 7.79 -4.63
C PRO A 276 -3.71 7.07 -5.93
N TYR A 277 -3.42 5.76 -5.84
CA TYR A 277 -3.11 4.96 -7.01
C TYR A 277 -4.23 5.13 -8.06
N LYS A 278 -3.87 5.67 -9.23
CA LYS A 278 -4.76 5.69 -10.39
C LYS A 278 -4.41 4.50 -11.27
N PRO A 279 -5.33 3.54 -11.48
CA PRO A 279 -5.12 2.47 -12.44
C PRO A 279 -4.76 3.06 -13.80
N LYS A 280 -3.76 2.49 -14.48
CA LYS A 280 -3.49 2.86 -15.87
C LYS A 280 -4.73 2.50 -16.67
N ASN A 281 -5.47 3.50 -17.15
CA ASN A 281 -6.56 3.28 -18.09
C ASN A 281 -6.04 2.39 -19.22
N LYS A 282 -6.69 1.24 -19.45
CA LYS A 282 -6.50 0.51 -20.71
C LYS A 282 -6.67 1.52 -21.82
N LYS A 283 -5.68 1.65 -22.71
CA LYS A 283 -5.81 2.47 -23.92
C LYS A 283 -7.10 2.01 -24.60
N SER A 284 -8.16 2.82 -24.52
CA SER A 284 -9.35 2.57 -25.31
C SER A 284 -8.89 2.64 -26.76
N GLY A 285 -9.01 1.53 -27.49
CA GLY A 285 -8.79 1.52 -28.93
C GLY A 285 -9.56 2.70 -29.51
N GLY A 286 -8.82 3.63 -30.12
CA GLY A 286 -9.39 4.89 -30.58
C GLY A 286 -10.56 4.62 -31.52
N LEU A 287 -11.50 5.58 -31.56
CA LEU A 287 -12.68 5.64 -32.43
C LEU A 287 -12.42 5.19 -33.90
N MET A 288 -11.17 5.29 -34.36
CA MET A 288 -10.71 4.87 -35.67
C MET A 288 -10.70 3.34 -35.90
N GLN A 289 -10.61 2.53 -34.84
CA GLN A 289 -10.66 1.07 -34.95
C GLN A 289 -12.10 0.53 -35.10
N SER A 290 -13.11 1.28 -34.62
CA SER A 290 -14.52 0.94 -34.88
C SER A 290 -14.99 1.42 -36.26
N LEU A 291 -14.28 2.37 -36.88
CA LEU A 291 -14.61 2.89 -38.22
C LEU A 291 -14.01 2.05 -39.36
N MET A 292 -12.97 1.24 -39.10
CA MET A 292 -12.31 0.39 -40.10
C MET A 292 -12.82 -1.07 -40.10
N GLY A 293 -13.70 -1.45 -39.17
CA GLY A 293 -14.19 -2.82 -39.01
C GLY A 293 -15.50 -3.15 -39.75
N GLY A 294 -16.12 -2.19 -40.44
CA GLY A 294 -17.38 -2.38 -41.14
C GLY A 294 -17.20 -2.30 -42.66
N GLY A 295 -16.73 -3.38 -43.28
CA GLY A 295 -16.43 -3.38 -44.70
C GLY A 295 -16.36 -4.77 -45.32
N THR A 296 -17.45 -5.53 -45.28
CA THR A 296 -17.76 -6.52 -46.32
C THR A 296 -19.15 -6.26 -46.87
N PRO A 297 -19.26 -5.88 -48.15
CA PRO A 297 -20.46 -6.17 -48.92
C PRO A 297 -20.15 -7.12 -50.08
N GLN A 298 -20.94 -8.20 -50.08
CA GLN A 298 -21.27 -9.17 -51.13
C GLN A 298 -20.25 -10.27 -51.43
#